data_AF-A0A2T0VAI1-F1
#
_entry.id   AF-A0A2T0VAI1-F1
#
_cell.length_a   1.000
_cell.length_b   1.000
_cell.length_c   1.000
_cell.angle_alpha   90.00
_cell.angle_beta   90.00
_cell.angle_gamma   90.00
#
_symmetry.space_group_name_H-M   'P 1'
#
loop_
_entity.id
_entity.type
_entity.pdbx_description
1 polymer ?
#
loop_
_entity_poly.entity_id
_entity_poly.type
_entity_poly.pdbx_seq_one_letter_code
_entity_poly.pdbx_strand_id
1 'polypeptide(L)'
;MTRTLGPTAEQVRTMRQSIFSQISDEPPLVSRRVAAGGRGRTRIAFAAVGAAAAAALVVGSIFLPGGPDSSAEAATILNDAADLSIASAEIVAKSGQYLRIETHASYTNVGSSADGEKVSWVAPETTVVYKPADSDAEWVMERRQEIPTEFFGEGAEAAAMESWEDSKNSATQNGIFRARDAAFYGSPDPAWATDFLPRDPQKLYEYIRDEYNGGSTNADEDAWVRITALLRTGTAPADLRSALYSVAAMIPGIEIVPGGATLNGRTGIAIGRFEPARDERQDIIVDPTTGDLIGERTVRTVAGFGAPAGITRAATSVTTSVVTSTP
;
A
#
# COMPACT_ATOMS: atom_id res chain seq x y z
N MET A 1 -30.22 -15.62 26.94
CA MET A 1 -29.73 -14.23 27.08
C MET A 1 -28.39 -14.15 26.38
N THR A 2 -28.40 -13.76 25.11
CA THR A 2 -27.23 -13.68 24.24
C THR A 2 -26.57 -12.32 24.49
N ARG A 3 -25.42 -12.30 25.16
CA ARG A 3 -24.59 -11.09 25.29
C ARG A 3 -23.88 -10.89 23.96
N THR A 4 -24.27 -9.86 23.22
CA THR A 4 -23.53 -9.37 22.05
C THR A 4 -22.20 -8.80 22.56
N LEU A 5 -21.10 -9.51 22.32
CA LEU A 5 -19.74 -9.01 22.53
C LEU A 5 -19.35 -8.25 21.26
N GLY A 6 -19.58 -6.94 21.26
CA GLY A 6 -19.22 -6.05 20.18
C GLY A 6 -20.02 -4.74 20.23
N PRO A 7 -19.48 -3.65 19.67
CA PRO A 7 -20.24 -2.41 19.49
C PRO A 7 -21.49 -2.66 18.64
N THR A 8 -22.58 -2.00 18.98
CA THR A 8 -23.83 -2.03 18.20
C THR A 8 -23.61 -1.39 16.83
N ALA A 9 -24.44 -1.76 15.84
CA ALA A 9 -24.38 -1.16 14.49
C ALA A 9 -24.48 0.39 14.52
N GLU A 10 -25.16 0.95 15.52
CA GLU A 10 -25.24 2.38 15.74
C GLU A 10 -23.90 2.98 16.22
N GLN A 11 -23.22 2.30 17.14
CA GLN A 11 -21.89 2.70 17.61
C GLN A 11 -20.87 2.63 16.46
N VAL A 12 -20.91 1.58 15.64
CA VAL A 12 -20.09 1.45 14.44
C VAL A 12 -20.34 2.61 13.47
N ARG A 13 -21.61 2.95 13.21
CA ARG A 13 -21.97 4.08 12.34
C ARG A 13 -21.46 5.42 12.89
N THR A 14 -21.63 5.66 14.18
CA THR A 14 -21.14 6.88 14.84
C THR A 14 -19.61 6.95 14.84
N MET A 15 -18.92 5.81 15.03
CA MET A 15 -17.46 5.74 14.96
C MET A 15 -16.96 6.00 13.54
N ARG A 16 -17.58 5.41 12.51
CA ARG A 16 -17.30 5.74 11.10
C ARG A 16 -17.47 7.24 10.85
N GLN A 17 -18.60 7.83 11.27
CA GLN A 17 -18.83 9.27 11.11
C GLN A 17 -17.80 10.13 11.84
N SER A 18 -17.39 9.73 13.05
CA SER A 18 -16.33 10.39 13.81
C SER A 18 -15.00 10.33 13.07
N ILE A 19 -14.57 9.15 12.61
CA ILE A 19 -13.35 8.97 11.83
C ILE A 19 -13.41 9.77 10.53
N PHE A 20 -14.52 9.72 9.79
CA PHE A 20 -14.72 10.53 8.59
C PHE A 20 -14.65 12.04 8.87
N SER A 21 -15.20 12.50 9.99
CA SER A 21 -15.09 13.91 10.38
C SER A 21 -13.65 14.30 10.71
N GLN A 22 -12.89 13.43 11.38
CA GLN A 22 -11.48 13.65 11.66
C GLN A 22 -10.60 13.62 10.39
N ILE A 23 -10.95 12.78 9.41
CA ILE A 23 -10.31 12.75 8.08
C ILE A 23 -10.62 14.04 7.30
N SER A 24 -11.84 14.59 7.42
CA SER A 24 -12.30 15.74 6.64
C SER A 24 -11.84 17.09 7.20
N ASP A 25 -11.51 17.16 8.48
CA ASP A 25 -11.13 18.39 9.19
C ASP A 25 -9.62 18.70 9.13
N GLU A 26 -8.81 17.91 8.43
CA GLU A 26 -7.38 18.21 8.28
C GLU A 26 -7.18 19.36 7.27
N PRO A 27 -6.66 20.53 7.68
CA PRO A 27 -6.38 21.60 6.74
C PRO A 27 -5.27 21.17 5.78
N PRO A 28 -5.34 21.50 4.48
CA PRO A 28 -4.23 21.22 3.56
C PRO A 28 -2.95 21.82 4.15
N LEU A 29 -1.93 20.98 4.33
CA LEU A 29 -0.64 21.41 4.88
C LEU A 29 -0.06 22.48 3.96
N VAL A 30 -0.17 23.74 4.41
CA VAL A 30 0.33 24.91 3.71
C VAL A 30 1.85 24.79 3.66
N SER A 31 2.39 24.59 2.46
CA SER A 31 3.84 24.69 2.22
C SER A 31 4.30 26.07 2.70
N ARG A 32 5.07 26.12 3.79
CA ARG A 32 5.70 27.35 4.24
C ARG A 32 6.83 27.68 3.27
N ARG A 33 6.49 28.36 2.17
CA ARG A 33 7.48 28.95 1.26
C ARG A 33 8.30 29.95 2.07
N VAL A 34 9.58 29.63 2.28
CA VAL A 34 10.55 30.58 2.76
C VAL A 34 10.61 31.73 1.75
N ALA A 35 10.33 32.94 2.21
CA ALA A 35 10.34 34.13 1.39
C ALA A 35 11.77 34.47 0.95
N ALA A 36 11.99 34.55 -0.36
CA ALA A 36 13.13 35.25 -0.94
C ALA A 36 12.60 36.47 -1.71
N GLY A 37 12.99 37.67 -1.27
CA GLY A 37 12.62 38.93 -1.89
C GLY A 37 13.39 39.19 -3.20
N GLY A 38 12.76 39.91 -4.13
CA GLY A 38 13.44 40.43 -5.31
C GLY A 38 12.48 40.83 -6.43
N ARG A 39 12.45 42.13 -6.76
CA ARG A 39 11.61 42.76 -7.80
C ARG A 39 11.97 42.32 -9.22
N GLY A 40 10.98 42.16 -10.08
CA GLY A 40 11.16 42.17 -11.54
C GLY A 40 9.92 41.68 -12.30
N ARG A 41 9.22 42.58 -13.01
CA ARG A 41 8.06 42.25 -13.85
C ARG A 41 8.54 41.60 -15.15
N THR A 42 8.02 40.43 -15.48
CA THR A 42 7.89 39.99 -16.88
C THR A 42 6.77 38.97 -16.97
N ARG A 43 5.77 39.29 -17.82
CA ARG A 43 4.67 38.38 -18.17
C ARG A 43 5.19 37.47 -19.27
N ILE A 44 5.20 36.16 -19.03
CA ILE A 44 5.28 35.16 -20.09
C ILE A 44 4.16 34.17 -19.85
N ALA A 45 3.21 34.13 -20.78
CA ALA A 45 2.19 33.11 -20.86
C ALA A 45 2.82 31.86 -21.49
N PHE A 46 2.63 30.70 -20.86
CA PHE A 46 2.80 29.41 -21.50
C PHE A 46 1.50 28.64 -21.37
N ALA A 47 0.95 28.27 -22.53
CA ALA A 47 0.04 27.14 -22.64
C ALA A 47 0.85 25.86 -22.33
N ALA A 48 0.32 24.99 -21.47
CA ALA A 48 0.88 23.67 -21.25
C ALA A 48 -0.26 22.64 -21.20
N VAL A 49 -0.29 21.84 -22.25
CA VAL A 49 -1.00 20.56 -22.36
C VAL A 49 -0.22 19.52 -21.55
N GLY A 50 -0.94 18.69 -20.80
CA GLY A 50 -0.62 17.27 -20.58
C GLY A 50 0.59 16.91 -19.73
N ALA A 51 0.33 16.61 -18.46
CA ALA A 51 0.76 15.41 -17.73
C ALA A 51 0.54 15.70 -16.23
N ALA A 52 -0.58 15.25 -15.68
CA ALA A 52 -0.75 15.22 -14.24
C ALA A 52 0.13 14.08 -13.70
N ALA A 53 1.40 14.36 -13.45
CA ALA A 53 2.18 13.55 -12.53
C ALA A 53 1.57 13.78 -11.15
N ALA A 54 0.67 12.89 -10.73
CA ALA A 54 0.17 12.88 -9.38
C ALA A 54 1.32 12.41 -8.48
N ALA A 55 2.16 13.34 -8.03
CA ALA A 55 3.12 13.07 -6.98
C ALA A 55 2.31 12.72 -5.71
N ALA A 56 2.21 11.43 -5.41
CA ALA A 56 1.53 10.94 -4.22
C ALA A 56 2.38 11.32 -3.00
N LEU A 57 2.06 12.47 -2.41
CA LEU A 57 2.63 12.92 -1.14
C LEU A 57 2.03 12.06 -0.02
N VAL A 58 2.69 10.94 0.30
CA VAL A 58 2.30 10.06 1.41
C VAL A 58 2.97 10.57 2.68
N VAL A 59 2.34 11.55 3.33
CA VAL A 59 2.80 12.03 4.64
C VAL A 59 2.74 10.89 5.65
N GLY A 60 3.90 10.45 6.11
CA GLY A 60 4.05 9.44 7.15
C GLY A 60 3.95 10.08 8.52
N SER A 61 2.92 9.73 9.28
CA SER A 61 2.77 10.15 10.67
C SER A 61 3.36 9.08 11.59
N ILE A 62 4.22 9.50 12.51
CA ILE A 62 4.75 8.64 13.59
C ILE A 62 3.61 8.44 14.59
N PHE A 63 3.04 7.24 14.60
CA PHE A 63 2.09 6.81 15.62
C PHE A 63 2.72 5.61 16.32
N LEU A 64 2.82 5.73 17.64
CA LEU A 64 3.28 4.70 18.56
C LEU A 64 2.08 4.00 19.19
N PRO A 65 2.26 2.77 19.72
CA PRO A 65 1.18 1.95 20.21
C PRO A 65 0.18 2.68 21.13
N GLY A 66 -1.07 2.77 20.70
CA GLY A 66 -2.20 3.14 21.54
C GLY A 66 -2.56 1.98 22.48
N GLY A 67 -3.07 2.28 23.68
CA GLY A 67 -3.49 1.23 24.62
C GLY A 67 -4.56 0.26 24.05
N PRO A 68 -4.99 -0.74 24.83
CA PRO A 68 -5.87 -1.84 24.39
C PRO A 68 -7.13 -1.43 23.60
N ASP A 69 -7.66 -0.24 23.86
CA ASP A 69 -8.85 0.31 23.20
C ASP A 69 -8.63 0.54 21.69
N SER A 70 -7.44 0.97 21.26
CA SER A 70 -7.12 1.20 19.85
C SER A 70 -7.10 -0.11 19.05
N SER A 71 -6.65 -1.20 19.67
CA SER A 71 -6.60 -2.51 19.03
C SER A 71 -7.98 -3.13 18.85
N ALA A 72 -8.87 -2.99 19.84
CA ALA A 72 -10.27 -3.42 19.71
C ALA A 72 -11.02 -2.65 18.61
N GLU A 73 -10.71 -1.36 18.46
CA GLU A 73 -11.26 -0.53 17.40
C GLU A 73 -10.78 -0.99 16.02
N ALA A 74 -9.47 -1.23 15.86
CA ALA A 74 -8.87 -1.75 14.64
C ALA A 74 -9.52 -3.08 14.20
N ALA A 75 -9.69 -4.01 15.14
CA ALA A 75 -10.36 -5.29 14.87
C ALA A 75 -11.83 -5.11 14.43
N THR A 76 -12.55 -4.14 15.02
CA THR A 76 -13.93 -3.83 14.60
C THR A 76 -13.96 -3.34 13.15
N ILE A 77 -13.06 -2.44 12.78
CA ILE A 77 -12.99 -1.90 11.41
C ILE A 77 -12.62 -2.96 10.38
N LEU A 78 -11.73 -3.89 10.73
CA LEU A 78 -11.39 -5.00 9.84
C LEU A 78 -12.56 -5.97 9.65
N ASN A 79 -13.32 -6.28 10.70
CA ASN A 79 -14.54 -7.09 10.55
C ASN A 79 -15.61 -6.37 9.70
N ASP A 80 -15.76 -5.06 9.87
CA ASP A 80 -16.61 -4.25 9.01
C ASP A 80 -16.16 -4.28 7.53
N ALA A 81 -14.86 -4.17 7.27
CA ALA A 81 -14.29 -4.29 5.93
C ALA A 81 -14.51 -5.69 5.35
N ALA A 82 -14.50 -6.72 6.19
CA ALA A 82 -14.81 -8.08 5.80
C ALA A 82 -16.26 -8.22 5.31
N ASP A 83 -17.22 -7.64 6.03
CA ASP A 83 -18.63 -7.62 5.63
C ASP A 83 -18.86 -6.81 4.36
N LEU A 84 -18.22 -5.64 4.24
CA LEU A 84 -18.32 -4.78 3.07
C LEU A 84 -17.73 -5.45 1.82
N SER A 85 -16.65 -6.21 1.96
CA SER A 85 -16.04 -6.94 0.84
C SER A 85 -17.02 -7.91 0.18
N ILE A 86 -17.87 -8.57 0.97
CA ILE A 86 -18.93 -9.48 0.46
C ILE A 86 -20.06 -8.70 -0.21
N ALA A 87 -20.40 -7.52 0.30
CA ALA A 87 -21.47 -6.68 -0.25
C ALA A 87 -21.06 -5.96 -1.55
N SER A 88 -19.77 -5.75 -1.76
CA SER A 88 -19.22 -5.08 -2.94
C SER A 88 -19.27 -5.97 -4.19
N ALA A 89 -19.53 -5.36 -5.34
CA ALA A 89 -19.59 -6.08 -6.60
C ALA A 89 -18.20 -6.64 -6.97
N GLU A 90 -18.16 -7.93 -7.32
CA GLU A 90 -16.91 -8.58 -7.69
C GLU A 90 -16.46 -8.19 -9.11
N ILE A 91 -15.17 -7.87 -9.25
CA ILE A 91 -14.53 -7.56 -10.53
C ILE A 91 -13.89 -8.84 -11.07
N VAL A 92 -14.65 -9.58 -11.89
CA VAL A 92 -14.20 -10.85 -12.48
C VAL A 92 -14.06 -10.71 -13.99
N ALA A 93 -12.87 -11.05 -14.51
CA ALA A 93 -12.63 -11.13 -15.94
C ALA A 93 -13.28 -12.39 -16.52
N LYS A 94 -13.98 -12.26 -17.66
CA LYS A 94 -14.55 -13.40 -18.40
C LYS A 94 -13.56 -13.90 -19.45
N SER A 95 -13.85 -15.05 -20.06
CA SER A 95 -13.06 -15.58 -21.18
C SER A 95 -12.83 -14.49 -22.26
N GLY A 96 -11.57 -14.35 -22.70
CA GLY A 96 -11.14 -13.30 -23.61
C GLY A 96 -10.88 -11.93 -22.97
N GLN A 97 -11.04 -11.80 -21.65
CA GLN A 97 -10.74 -10.59 -20.88
C GLN A 97 -9.60 -10.82 -19.89
N TYR A 98 -9.08 -9.71 -19.37
CA TYR A 98 -8.03 -9.67 -18.36
C TYR A 98 -8.51 -8.85 -17.17
N LEU A 99 -8.15 -9.30 -15.97
CA LEU A 99 -8.17 -8.47 -14.78
C LEU A 99 -6.90 -7.60 -14.83
N ARG A 100 -7.08 -6.29 -15.01
CA ARG A 100 -6.02 -5.28 -14.99
C ARG A 100 -5.85 -4.77 -13.57
N ILE A 101 -4.68 -5.00 -12.98
CA ILE A 101 -4.27 -4.53 -11.67
C ILE A 101 -3.19 -3.46 -11.89
N GLU A 102 -3.54 -2.20 -11.63
CA GLU A 102 -2.61 -1.08 -11.68
C GLU A 102 -2.15 -0.73 -10.27
N THR A 103 -0.85 -0.75 -10.07
CA THR A 103 -0.18 -0.42 -8.81
C THR A 103 0.70 0.80 -9.03
N HIS A 104 0.42 1.87 -8.28
CA HIS A 104 1.37 2.96 -8.11
C HIS A 104 2.10 2.76 -6.80
N ALA A 105 3.42 2.69 -6.86
CA ALA A 105 4.28 2.47 -5.73
C ALA A 105 5.27 3.62 -5.55
N SER A 106 5.73 3.81 -4.31
CA SER A 106 6.86 4.67 -3.98
C SER A 106 7.77 3.92 -3.04
N TYR A 107 9.04 3.78 -3.41
CA TYR A 107 10.03 3.05 -2.62
C TYR A 107 11.18 3.96 -2.21
N THR A 108 11.55 3.91 -0.93
CA THR A 108 12.79 4.51 -0.43
C THR A 108 13.97 3.62 -0.80
N ASN A 109 14.89 4.20 -1.55
CA ASN A 109 16.17 3.62 -1.91
C ASN A 109 17.26 4.19 -1.00
N VAL A 110 18.32 3.42 -0.80
CA VAL A 110 19.49 3.82 0.00
C VAL A 110 20.72 3.75 -0.89
N GLY A 111 21.53 4.80 -0.84
CA GLY A 111 22.82 4.86 -1.53
C GLY A 111 23.89 5.52 -0.68
N SER A 112 24.90 6.07 -1.36
CA SER A 112 25.95 6.86 -0.71
C SER A 112 26.17 8.14 -1.51
N SER A 113 26.46 9.25 -0.84
CA SER A 113 26.88 10.50 -1.50
C SER A 113 28.32 10.38 -2.03
N ALA A 114 28.78 11.40 -2.75
CA ALA A 114 30.17 11.47 -3.24
C ALA A 114 31.21 11.41 -2.11
N ASP A 115 30.86 11.89 -0.92
CA ASP A 115 31.72 11.86 0.28
C ASP A 115 31.61 10.54 1.06
N GLY A 116 30.80 9.59 0.58
CA GLY A 116 30.62 8.27 1.19
C GLY A 116 29.55 8.20 2.29
N GLU A 117 28.87 9.31 2.57
CA GLU A 117 27.80 9.36 3.57
C GLU A 117 26.54 8.63 3.10
N LYS A 118 25.82 7.97 4.01
CA LYS A 118 24.58 7.29 3.67
C LYS A 118 23.45 8.28 3.42
N VAL A 119 22.82 8.13 2.26
CA VAL A 119 21.71 8.96 1.79
C VAL A 119 20.55 8.08 1.36
N SER A 120 19.34 8.66 1.35
CA SER A 120 18.14 7.98 0.87
C SER A 120 17.36 8.87 -0.10
N TRP A 121 16.59 8.24 -0.99
CA TRP A 121 15.66 8.95 -1.87
C TRP A 121 14.42 8.11 -2.14
N VAL A 122 13.30 8.75 -2.45
CA VAL A 122 12.07 8.07 -2.87
C VAL A 122 12.01 8.04 -4.39
N ALA A 123 11.82 6.86 -4.96
CA ALA A 123 11.56 6.67 -6.38
C ALA A 123 10.16 6.07 -6.57
N PRO A 124 9.26 6.73 -7.33
CA PRO A 124 7.99 6.15 -7.72
C PRO A 124 8.18 5.05 -8.77
N GLU A 125 7.22 4.12 -8.81
CA GLU A 125 7.12 3.06 -9.80
C GLU A 125 5.64 2.83 -10.13
N THR A 126 5.34 2.62 -11.40
CA THR A 126 4.03 2.13 -11.84
C THR A 126 4.18 0.72 -12.40
N THR A 127 3.40 -0.21 -11.88
CA THR A 127 3.32 -1.60 -12.35
C THR A 127 1.87 -1.93 -12.70
N VAL A 128 1.62 -2.41 -13.93
CA VAL A 128 0.32 -2.86 -14.39
C VAL A 128 0.40 -4.34 -14.73
N VAL A 129 -0.32 -5.17 -13.99
CA VAL A 129 -0.44 -6.61 -14.23
C VAL A 129 -1.78 -6.91 -14.91
N TYR A 130 -1.76 -7.77 -15.91
CA TYR A 130 -2.92 -8.28 -16.62
C TYR A 130 -3.02 -9.78 -16.34
N LYS A 131 -3.91 -10.17 -15.42
CA LYS A 131 -4.25 -11.57 -15.13
C LYS A 131 -5.28 -12.05 -16.16
N PRO A 132 -4.98 -13.05 -17.00
CA PRO A 132 -5.97 -13.62 -17.91
C PRO A 132 -7.06 -14.37 -17.14
N ALA A 133 -8.28 -14.38 -17.69
CA ALA A 133 -9.35 -15.25 -17.18
C ALA A 133 -9.10 -16.74 -17.50
N ASP A 134 -8.29 -17.02 -18.53
CA ASP A 134 -7.84 -18.36 -18.90
C ASP A 134 -6.54 -18.67 -18.16
N SER A 135 -6.53 -19.75 -17.36
CA SER A 135 -5.35 -20.15 -16.58
C SER A 135 -4.18 -20.63 -17.43
N ASP A 136 -4.42 -21.05 -18.67
CA ASP A 136 -3.36 -21.53 -19.58
C ASP A 136 -2.66 -20.39 -20.35
N ALA A 137 -3.25 -19.20 -20.31
CA ALA A 137 -2.74 -18.00 -20.99
C ALA A 137 -1.62 -17.32 -20.18
N GLU A 138 -0.77 -16.59 -20.89
CA GLU A 138 0.28 -15.80 -20.25
C GLU A 138 -0.31 -14.56 -19.56
N TRP A 139 0.23 -14.27 -18.38
CA TRP A 139 0.08 -12.99 -17.74
C TRP A 139 0.99 -11.98 -18.39
N VAL A 140 0.63 -10.71 -18.28
CA VAL A 140 1.40 -9.59 -18.81
C VAL A 140 1.67 -8.62 -17.67
N MET A 141 2.89 -8.12 -17.57
CA MET A 141 3.25 -7.05 -16.64
C MET A 141 3.93 -5.94 -17.42
N GLU A 142 3.40 -4.73 -17.32
CA GLU A 142 4.10 -3.51 -17.70
C GLU A 142 4.66 -2.88 -16.42
N ARG A 143 5.96 -2.61 -16.38
CA ARG A 143 6.59 -1.91 -15.26
C ARG A 143 7.38 -0.72 -15.75
N ARG A 144 7.25 0.39 -15.01
CA ARG A 144 7.95 1.63 -15.26
C ARG A 144 8.38 2.26 -13.95
N GLN A 145 9.69 2.40 -13.77
CA GLN A 145 10.28 3.27 -12.76
C GLN A 145 10.15 4.74 -13.19
N GLU A 146 10.03 5.62 -12.22
CA GLU A 146 9.92 7.05 -12.42
C GLU A 146 11.09 7.78 -11.77
N ILE A 147 11.29 9.04 -12.16
CA ILE A 147 12.35 9.88 -11.64
C ILE A 147 12.21 10.01 -10.11
N PRO A 148 13.30 9.90 -9.33
CA PRO A 148 13.27 10.17 -7.90
C PRO A 148 12.68 11.54 -7.56
N THR A 149 11.88 11.62 -6.49
CA THR A 149 11.09 12.81 -6.15
C THR A 149 11.41 13.43 -4.79
N GLU A 150 11.96 12.64 -3.87
CA GLU A 150 12.31 13.09 -2.52
C GLU A 150 13.73 12.64 -2.18
N PHE A 151 14.48 13.48 -1.47
CA PHE A 151 15.90 13.29 -1.22
C PHE A 151 16.25 13.61 0.24
N PHE A 152 17.01 12.72 0.87
CA PHE A 152 17.34 12.81 2.28
C PHE A 152 18.85 12.64 2.51
N GLY A 153 19.46 13.67 3.10
CA GLY A 153 20.90 13.77 3.32
C GLY A 153 21.60 14.65 2.29
N GLU A 154 22.80 15.13 2.63
CA GLU A 154 23.61 15.94 1.74
C GLU A 154 24.13 15.09 0.56
N GLY A 155 23.99 15.60 -0.67
CA GLY A 155 24.35 14.89 -1.89
C GLY A 155 23.36 13.80 -2.34
N ALA A 156 22.23 13.63 -1.64
CA ALA A 156 21.23 12.60 -1.96
C ALA A 156 20.64 12.73 -3.37
N GLU A 157 20.36 13.96 -3.82
CA GLU A 157 19.82 14.20 -5.17
C GLU A 157 20.81 13.78 -6.26
N ALA A 158 22.09 14.11 -6.11
CA ALA A 158 23.11 13.72 -7.07
C ALA A 158 23.24 12.19 -7.16
N ALA A 159 23.31 11.50 -6.02
CA ALA A 159 23.39 10.04 -5.96
C ALA A 159 22.13 9.36 -6.55
N ALA A 160 20.95 9.91 -6.25
CA ALA A 160 19.68 9.41 -6.77
C ALA A 160 19.58 9.57 -8.29
N MET A 161 20.01 10.72 -8.82
CA MET A 161 19.98 10.98 -10.26
C MET A 161 21.00 10.12 -11.02
N GLU A 162 22.18 9.86 -10.45
CA GLU A 162 23.14 8.90 -11.01
C GLU A 162 22.51 7.49 -11.08
N SER A 163 21.94 7.02 -9.96
CA SER A 163 21.23 5.72 -9.93
C SER A 163 20.08 5.65 -10.93
N TRP A 164 19.35 6.75 -11.14
CA TRP A 164 18.25 6.83 -12.10
C TRP A 164 18.74 6.76 -13.55
N GLU A 165 19.84 7.45 -13.87
CA GLU A 165 20.43 7.40 -15.22
C GLU A 165 20.83 5.96 -15.61
N ASP A 166 21.31 5.18 -14.65
CA ASP A 166 21.65 3.76 -14.84
C ASP A 166 20.40 2.87 -15.01
N SER A 167 19.32 3.13 -14.25
CA SER A 167 18.16 2.22 -14.21
C SER A 167 17.08 2.54 -15.22
N LYS A 168 16.91 3.80 -15.64
CA LYS A 168 15.74 4.27 -16.43
C LYS A 168 15.51 3.54 -17.75
N ASN A 169 16.58 3.01 -18.35
CA ASN A 169 16.54 2.27 -19.62
C ASN A 169 16.82 0.77 -19.44
N SER A 170 16.90 0.27 -18.20
CA SER A 170 17.17 -1.13 -17.93
C SER A 170 15.99 -1.99 -18.36
N ALA A 171 16.19 -2.87 -19.35
CA ALA A 171 15.18 -3.79 -19.84
C ALA A 171 14.77 -4.87 -18.82
N THR A 172 15.55 -5.05 -17.75
CA THR A 172 15.21 -5.96 -16.64
C THR A 172 14.42 -5.26 -15.53
N GLN A 173 14.37 -3.92 -15.54
CA GLN A 173 13.63 -3.10 -14.56
C GLN A 173 12.45 -2.37 -15.20
N ASN A 174 12.44 -2.18 -16.51
CA ASN A 174 11.42 -1.43 -17.23
C ASN A 174 11.00 -2.19 -18.49
N GLY A 175 9.70 -2.12 -18.82
CA GLY A 175 9.14 -2.69 -20.05
C GLY A 175 8.00 -3.65 -19.81
N ILE A 176 7.77 -4.52 -20.81
CA ILE A 176 6.69 -5.50 -20.83
C ILE A 176 7.27 -6.89 -20.62
N PHE A 177 6.73 -7.61 -19.64
CA PHE A 177 7.11 -8.96 -19.27
C PHE A 177 5.91 -9.88 -19.48
N ARG A 178 6.16 -11.11 -19.93
CA ARG A 178 5.13 -12.15 -20.10
C ARG A 178 5.60 -13.43 -19.44
N ALA A 179 4.69 -14.05 -18.68
CA ALA A 179 4.96 -15.30 -18.00
C ALA A 179 3.65 -16.01 -17.67
N ARG A 180 3.68 -17.34 -17.59
CA ARG A 180 2.61 -18.11 -16.94
C ARG A 180 2.68 -17.95 -15.44
N ASP A 181 1.52 -18.06 -14.77
CA ASP A 181 1.41 -18.03 -13.30
C ASP A 181 2.12 -16.84 -12.63
N ALA A 182 2.11 -15.67 -13.30
CA ALA A 182 2.81 -14.47 -12.86
C ALA A 182 4.33 -14.65 -12.58
N ALA A 183 4.98 -15.66 -13.16
CA ALA A 183 6.38 -16.00 -12.93
C ALA A 183 7.39 -15.06 -13.62
N PHE A 184 7.17 -13.74 -13.56
CA PHE A 184 7.96 -12.71 -14.27
C PHE A 184 9.44 -12.70 -13.89
N TYR A 185 9.80 -13.26 -12.74
CA TYR A 185 11.17 -13.33 -12.21
C TYR A 185 11.72 -14.76 -12.09
N GLY A 186 11.15 -15.71 -12.86
CA GLY A 186 11.63 -17.09 -12.94
C GLY A 186 10.94 -18.08 -11.99
N SER A 187 10.10 -17.61 -11.08
CA SER A 187 9.20 -18.43 -10.26
C SER A 187 7.88 -17.70 -9.99
N PRO A 188 6.75 -18.42 -9.87
CA PRO A 188 5.49 -17.83 -9.42
C PRO A 188 5.65 -17.18 -8.05
N ASP A 189 5.06 -16.01 -7.86
CA ASP A 189 4.93 -15.41 -6.54
C ASP A 189 3.65 -15.99 -5.87
N PRO A 190 3.78 -16.69 -4.71
CA PRO A 190 2.66 -17.33 -4.04
C PRO A 190 1.48 -16.39 -3.74
N ALA A 191 1.73 -15.08 -3.60
CA ALA A 191 0.67 -14.11 -3.35
C ALA A 191 -0.36 -14.02 -4.49
N TRP A 192 -0.01 -14.45 -5.70
CA TRP A 192 -0.92 -14.45 -6.86
C TRP A 192 -1.75 -15.72 -7.00
N ALA A 193 -1.36 -16.79 -6.28
CA ALA A 193 -2.05 -18.07 -6.29
C ALA A 193 -2.95 -18.16 -5.04
N THR A 194 -4.21 -17.76 -5.17
CA THR A 194 -5.12 -17.59 -4.02
C THR A 194 -6.31 -18.54 -4.01
N ASP A 195 -6.48 -19.33 -5.07
CA ASP A 195 -7.65 -20.21 -5.27
C ASP A 195 -7.69 -21.36 -4.27
N PHE A 196 -6.54 -21.82 -3.76
CA PHE A 196 -6.46 -22.90 -2.77
C PHE A 196 -6.62 -22.44 -1.32
N LEU A 197 -6.62 -21.13 -1.06
CA LEU A 197 -6.67 -20.60 0.30
C LEU A 197 -8.05 -20.82 0.95
N PRO A 198 -8.12 -21.25 2.22
CA PRO A 198 -9.39 -21.39 2.92
C PRO A 198 -10.19 -20.08 2.94
N ARG A 199 -11.52 -20.17 2.78
CA ARG A 199 -12.44 -19.03 2.91
C ARG A 199 -13.06 -18.91 4.29
N ASP A 200 -12.91 -19.93 5.12
CA ASP A 200 -13.27 -19.87 6.54
C ASP A 200 -12.14 -19.14 7.29
N PRO A 201 -12.42 -18.04 8.02
CA PRO A 201 -11.39 -17.24 8.66
C PRO A 201 -10.53 -18.04 9.66
N GLN A 202 -11.13 -18.94 10.43
CA GLN A 202 -10.38 -19.73 11.42
C GLN A 202 -9.42 -20.70 10.73
N LYS A 203 -9.88 -21.41 9.71
CA LYS A 203 -9.01 -22.29 8.91
C LYS A 203 -7.94 -21.53 8.14
N LEU A 204 -8.25 -20.32 7.66
CA LEU A 204 -7.27 -19.47 6.98
C LEU A 204 -6.21 -18.98 7.96
N TYR A 205 -6.60 -18.59 9.17
CA TYR A 205 -5.66 -18.23 10.23
C TYR A 205 -4.74 -19.41 10.58
N GLU A 206 -5.30 -20.60 10.79
CA GLU A 206 -4.53 -21.83 11.04
C GLU A 206 -3.56 -22.13 9.89
N TYR A 207 -4.03 -22.05 8.64
CA TYR A 207 -3.19 -22.23 7.45
C TYR A 207 -2.00 -21.26 7.42
N ILE A 208 -2.24 -19.96 7.64
CA ILE A 208 -1.18 -18.93 7.65
C ILE A 208 -0.18 -19.20 8.77
N ARG A 209 -0.65 -19.62 9.95
CA ARG A 209 0.18 -19.92 11.12
C ARG A 209 1.03 -21.16 10.92
N ASP A 210 0.50 -22.19 10.26
CA ASP A 210 1.22 -23.45 9.99
C ASP A 210 2.30 -23.28 8.92
N GLU A 211 2.13 -22.33 8.00
CA GLU A 211 3.14 -21.97 6.98
C GLU A 211 4.29 -21.11 7.51
N TYR A 212 4.25 -20.73 8.80
CA TYR A 212 5.34 -19.97 9.41
C TYR A 212 6.62 -20.82 9.52
N ASN A 213 7.66 -20.41 8.81
CA ASN A 213 8.95 -21.10 8.74
C ASN A 213 10.16 -20.19 9.03
N GLY A 214 9.92 -19.01 9.60
CA GLY A 214 10.94 -17.98 9.86
C GLY A 214 10.82 -16.76 8.94
N GLY A 215 11.88 -15.95 8.83
CA GLY A 215 11.90 -14.69 8.06
C GLY A 215 11.30 -13.48 8.78
N SER A 216 10.21 -13.70 9.50
CA SER A 216 9.62 -12.76 10.45
C SER A 216 10.04 -13.05 11.88
N THR A 217 10.08 -12.02 12.74
CA THR A 217 10.55 -12.13 14.14
C THR A 217 9.66 -13.06 14.96
N ASN A 218 8.37 -13.10 14.64
CA ASN A 218 7.37 -13.96 15.26
C ASN A 218 6.25 -14.27 14.27
N ALA A 219 5.37 -15.20 14.65
CA ALA A 219 4.29 -15.67 13.80
C ALA A 219 3.11 -14.68 13.66
N ASP A 220 3.00 -13.65 14.52
CA ASP A 220 1.96 -12.62 14.39
C ASP A 220 2.37 -11.58 13.34
N GLU A 221 3.64 -11.18 13.37
CA GLU A 221 4.28 -10.37 12.32
C GLU A 221 4.23 -11.08 10.96
N ASP A 222 4.54 -12.37 10.92
CA ASP A 222 4.45 -13.17 9.70
C ASP A 222 3.03 -13.19 9.13
N ALA A 223 2.04 -13.42 9.99
CA ALA A 223 0.64 -13.41 9.59
C ALA A 223 0.23 -12.05 9.02
N TRP A 224 0.64 -10.95 9.66
CA TRP A 224 0.35 -9.60 9.17
C TRP A 224 0.94 -9.38 7.77
N VAL A 225 2.25 -9.63 7.61
CA VAL A 225 2.96 -9.44 6.33
C VAL A 225 2.34 -10.27 5.21
N ARG A 226 1.96 -11.53 5.48
CA ARG A 226 1.33 -12.40 4.48
C ARG A 226 -0.05 -11.91 4.07
N ILE A 227 -0.86 -11.49 5.04
CA ILE A 227 -2.20 -10.95 4.74
C ILE A 227 -2.09 -9.68 3.92
N THR A 228 -1.21 -8.74 4.26
CA THR A 228 -1.06 -7.51 3.48
C THR A 228 -0.53 -7.80 2.08
N ALA A 229 0.41 -8.75 1.93
CA ALA A 229 0.91 -9.17 0.62
C ALA A 229 -0.20 -9.76 -0.27
N LEU A 230 -1.05 -10.63 0.29
CA LEU A 230 -2.19 -11.23 -0.42
C LEU A 230 -3.19 -10.15 -0.86
N LEU A 231 -3.54 -9.21 0.04
CA LEU A 231 -4.46 -8.12 -0.25
C LEU A 231 -3.90 -7.19 -1.35
N ARG A 232 -2.60 -6.84 -1.28
CA ARG A 232 -1.94 -5.92 -2.21
C ARG A 232 -1.89 -6.44 -3.64
N THR A 233 -2.01 -7.74 -3.88
CA THR A 233 -2.05 -8.25 -5.27
C THR A 233 -3.25 -7.74 -6.05
N GLY A 234 -4.31 -7.28 -5.38
CA GLY A 234 -5.55 -6.85 -6.05
C GLY A 234 -6.30 -8.00 -6.75
N THR A 235 -5.92 -9.25 -6.49
CA THR A 235 -6.50 -10.45 -7.13
C THR A 235 -7.37 -11.28 -6.20
N ALA A 236 -7.36 -11.01 -4.90
CA ALA A 236 -8.18 -11.73 -3.94
C ALA A 236 -9.68 -11.47 -4.24
N PRO A 237 -10.48 -12.53 -4.48
CA PRO A 237 -11.94 -12.39 -4.62
C PRO A 237 -12.59 -11.89 -3.33
N ALA A 238 -13.86 -11.46 -3.42
CA ALA A 238 -14.58 -10.83 -2.32
C ALA A 238 -14.61 -11.69 -1.04
N ASP A 239 -14.83 -13.00 -1.20
CA ASP A 239 -14.86 -13.98 -0.10
C ASP A 239 -13.49 -14.15 0.57
N LEU A 240 -12.41 -14.16 -0.21
CA LEU A 240 -11.06 -14.23 0.32
C LEU A 240 -10.65 -12.91 0.99
N ARG A 241 -10.97 -11.75 0.41
CA ARG A 241 -10.71 -10.45 1.07
C ARG A 241 -11.42 -10.38 2.42
N SER A 242 -12.67 -10.84 2.47
CA SER A 242 -13.43 -10.96 3.70
C SER A 242 -12.71 -11.82 4.73
N ALA A 243 -12.32 -13.04 4.35
CA ALA A 243 -11.58 -13.93 5.23
C ALA A 243 -10.24 -13.33 5.69
N LEU A 244 -9.47 -12.70 4.81
CA LEU A 244 -8.20 -12.05 5.11
C LEU A 244 -8.36 -10.92 6.13
N TYR A 245 -9.38 -10.07 5.99
CA TYR A 245 -9.66 -9.03 6.99
C TYR A 245 -10.12 -9.61 8.33
N SER A 246 -10.96 -10.65 8.33
CA SER A 246 -11.34 -11.33 9.57
C SER A 246 -10.14 -11.95 10.28
N VAL A 247 -9.18 -12.53 9.54
CA VAL A 247 -7.93 -13.03 10.12
C VAL A 247 -7.07 -11.88 10.63
N ALA A 248 -6.93 -10.80 9.86
CA ALA A 248 -6.18 -9.63 10.29
C ALA A 248 -6.70 -9.06 11.62
N ALA A 249 -8.03 -9.06 11.82
CA ALA A 249 -8.67 -8.63 13.07
C ALA A 249 -8.30 -9.49 14.30
N MET A 250 -7.79 -10.70 14.11
CA MET A 250 -7.35 -11.61 15.18
C MET A 250 -5.87 -11.42 15.54
N ILE A 251 -5.10 -10.70 14.72
CA ILE A 251 -3.66 -10.51 14.94
C ILE A 251 -3.46 -9.52 16.09
N PRO A 252 -2.70 -9.89 17.15
CA PRO A 252 -2.37 -8.96 18.22
C PRO A 252 -1.68 -7.69 17.70
N GLY A 253 -1.75 -6.57 18.42
CA GLY A 253 -0.92 -5.39 18.12
C GLY A 253 -1.27 -4.60 16.85
N ILE A 254 -2.38 -4.92 16.17
CA ILE A 254 -2.97 -4.04 15.17
C ILE A 254 -3.60 -2.81 15.84
N GLU A 255 -3.55 -1.67 15.17
CA GLU A 255 -4.04 -0.40 15.67
C GLU A 255 -4.54 0.48 14.53
N ILE A 256 -5.49 1.37 14.86
CA ILE A 256 -5.91 2.42 13.94
C ILE A 256 -4.88 3.52 13.94
N VAL A 257 -4.54 3.98 12.75
CA VAL A 257 -3.76 5.18 12.52
C VAL A 257 -4.71 6.38 12.49
N PRO A 258 -4.65 7.29 13.48
CA PRO A 258 -5.52 8.46 13.53
C PRO A 258 -5.43 9.32 12.26
N GLY A 259 -6.57 9.85 11.80
CA GLY A 259 -6.65 10.66 10.58
C GLY A 259 -6.58 9.86 9.27
N GLY A 260 -6.38 8.54 9.33
CA GLY A 260 -6.31 7.69 8.15
C GLY A 260 -5.06 7.95 7.31
N ALA A 261 -5.14 7.62 6.02
CA ALA A 261 -4.08 7.92 5.07
C ALA A 261 -4.64 8.11 3.66
N THR A 262 -3.95 8.94 2.88
CA THR A 262 -4.26 9.18 1.46
C THR A 262 -3.18 8.57 0.59
N LEU A 263 -3.57 7.67 -0.31
CA LEU A 263 -2.69 7.11 -1.33
C LEU A 263 -3.32 7.33 -2.71
N ASN A 264 -2.55 7.91 -3.62
CA ASN A 264 -2.98 8.23 -4.99
C ASN A 264 -4.35 8.93 -5.06
N GLY A 265 -4.55 9.94 -4.20
CA GLY A 265 -5.79 10.74 -4.14
C GLY A 265 -7.00 10.05 -3.50
N ARG A 266 -6.87 8.81 -3.04
CA ARG A 266 -7.90 8.08 -2.30
C ARG A 266 -7.56 8.06 -0.81
N THR A 267 -8.47 8.57 0.01
CA THR A 267 -8.33 8.58 1.46
C THR A 267 -9.11 7.42 2.08
N GLY A 268 -8.49 6.70 3.00
CA GLY A 268 -9.13 5.59 3.69
C GLY A 268 -8.71 5.50 5.15
N ILE A 269 -9.29 4.50 5.84
CA ILE A 269 -8.92 4.18 7.21
C ILE A 269 -7.63 3.39 7.15
N ALA A 270 -6.62 3.85 7.89
CA ALA A 270 -5.34 3.18 7.98
C ALA A 270 -5.31 2.32 9.25
N ILE A 271 -5.02 1.02 9.08
CA ILE A 271 -4.82 0.06 10.17
C ILE A 271 -3.40 -0.45 10.05
N GLY A 272 -2.61 -0.29 11.10
CA GLY A 272 -1.20 -0.64 11.11
C GLY A 272 -0.79 -1.51 12.27
N ARG A 273 0.32 -2.22 12.09
CA ARG A 273 1.00 -2.94 13.16
C ARG A 273 2.44 -2.46 13.24
N PHE A 274 2.86 -2.07 14.44
CA PHE A 274 4.23 -1.68 14.70
C PHE A 274 5.09 -2.93 14.91
N GLU A 275 6.23 -3.00 14.22
CA GLU A 275 7.20 -4.08 14.34
C GLU A 275 8.50 -3.55 14.95
N PRO A 276 8.68 -3.65 16.28
CA PRO A 276 9.83 -3.07 16.97
C PRO A 276 11.18 -3.61 16.47
N ALA A 277 11.24 -4.87 16.06
CA ALA A 277 12.47 -5.48 15.56
C ALA A 277 12.92 -4.93 14.20
N ARG A 278 12.04 -4.22 13.48
CA ARG A 278 12.32 -3.60 12.18
C ARG A 278 12.33 -2.08 12.21
N ASP A 279 11.98 -1.48 13.34
CA ASP A 279 11.77 -0.03 13.48
C ASP A 279 10.84 0.53 12.38
N GLU A 280 9.78 -0.21 12.07
CA GLU A 280 8.80 0.18 11.07
C GLU A 280 7.37 -0.19 11.48
N ARG A 281 6.41 0.55 10.94
CA ARG A 281 4.98 0.26 11.03
C ARG A 281 4.44 -0.02 9.64
N GLN A 282 3.78 -1.15 9.45
CA GLN A 282 3.13 -1.48 8.19
C GLN A 282 1.62 -1.26 8.32
N ASP A 283 1.08 -0.39 7.48
CA ASP A 283 -0.33 0.00 7.44
C ASP A 283 -1.00 -0.55 6.18
N ILE A 284 -2.20 -1.11 6.30
CA ILE A 284 -3.15 -1.21 5.19
C ILE A 284 -4.11 -0.03 5.22
N ILE A 285 -4.52 0.45 4.06
CA ILE A 285 -5.47 1.55 3.90
C ILE A 285 -6.69 0.98 3.20
N VAL A 286 -7.84 1.02 3.89
CA VAL A 286 -9.09 0.41 3.42
C VAL A 286 -10.11 1.49 3.11
N ASP A 287 -10.83 1.33 2.02
CA ASP A 287 -11.97 2.15 1.66
C ASP A 287 -13.12 1.89 2.65
N PRO A 288 -13.51 2.87 3.49
CA PRO A 288 -14.54 2.69 4.51
C PRO A 288 -15.95 2.44 3.96
N THR A 289 -16.16 2.63 2.65
CA THR A 289 -17.46 2.47 2.00
C THR A 289 -17.59 1.09 1.36
N THR A 290 -16.52 0.59 0.74
CA THR A 290 -16.56 -0.67 -0.04
C THR A 290 -15.81 -1.82 0.61
N GLY A 291 -14.94 -1.55 1.59
CA GLY A 291 -14.01 -2.53 2.15
C GLY A 291 -12.83 -2.85 1.23
N ASP A 292 -12.74 -2.21 0.06
CA ASP A 292 -11.62 -2.46 -0.86
C ASP A 292 -10.32 -1.90 -0.32
N LEU A 293 -9.23 -2.63 -0.55
CA LEU A 293 -7.90 -2.11 -0.27
C LEU A 293 -7.62 -0.92 -1.20
N ILE A 294 -7.34 0.25 -0.62
CA ILE A 294 -6.77 1.38 -1.36
C ILE A 294 -5.28 1.12 -1.59
N GLY A 295 -4.58 0.63 -0.57
CA GLY A 295 -3.16 0.36 -0.63
C GLY A 295 -2.55 -0.08 0.69
N GLU A 296 -1.22 -0.13 0.74
CA GLU A 296 -0.45 -0.29 1.97
C GLU A 296 0.66 0.76 2.02
N ARG A 297 1.20 1.01 3.22
CA ARG A 297 2.46 1.73 3.40
C ARG A 297 3.27 1.14 4.54
N THR A 298 4.57 1.31 4.47
CA THR A 298 5.51 1.01 5.54
C THR A 298 6.19 2.31 5.96
N VAL A 299 6.07 2.68 7.23
CA VAL A 299 6.62 3.92 7.79
C VAL A 299 7.77 3.58 8.72
N ARG A 300 8.93 4.22 8.55
CA ARG A 300 10.04 4.08 9.49
C ARG A 300 9.75 4.83 10.78
N THR A 301 10.03 4.21 11.92
CA THR A 301 9.83 4.85 13.24
C THR A 301 11.12 5.43 13.80
N VAL A 302 12.27 5.11 13.21
CA VAL A 302 13.59 5.68 13.57
C VAL A 302 14.25 6.35 12.36
N ALA A 303 15.13 7.31 12.63
CA ALA A 303 15.95 7.95 11.61
C ALA A 303 17.08 7.00 11.16
N GLY A 304 17.49 7.11 9.89
CA GLY A 304 18.57 6.30 9.36
C GLY A 304 18.84 6.58 7.89
N PHE A 305 20.09 6.32 7.45
CA PHE A 305 20.52 6.49 6.06
C PHE A 305 20.23 7.89 5.49
N GLY A 306 20.46 8.94 6.30
CA GLY A 306 20.20 10.33 5.92
C GLY A 306 18.74 10.77 6.02
N ALA A 307 17.80 9.85 6.24
CA ALA A 307 16.37 10.14 6.38
C ALA A 307 15.92 10.28 7.84
N PRO A 308 14.98 11.19 8.14
CA PRO A 308 14.38 11.31 9.46
C PRO A 308 13.43 10.13 9.76
N ALA A 309 13.07 9.96 11.04
CA ALA A 309 11.95 9.11 11.42
C ALA A 309 10.64 9.63 10.81
N GLY A 310 9.68 8.75 10.59
CA GLY A 310 8.35 9.07 10.05
C GLY A 310 8.27 9.07 8.52
N ILE A 311 9.37 8.87 7.81
CA ILE A 311 9.29 8.74 6.34
C ILE A 311 8.62 7.44 5.93
N THR A 312 7.89 7.50 4.82
CA THR A 312 7.29 6.32 4.18
C THR A 312 8.38 5.57 3.41
N ARG A 313 8.79 4.41 3.93
CA ARG A 313 9.78 3.52 3.29
C ARG A 313 9.24 2.90 2.01
N ALA A 314 7.98 2.48 2.03
CA ALA A 314 7.29 1.90 0.89
C ALA A 314 5.82 2.31 0.94
N ALA A 315 5.22 2.64 -0.19
CA ALA A 315 3.77 2.79 -0.31
C ALA A 315 3.32 2.17 -1.61
N THR A 316 2.14 1.57 -1.64
CA THR A 316 1.50 1.11 -2.87
C THR A 316 0.02 1.44 -2.83
N SER A 317 -0.55 1.96 -3.91
CA SER A 317 -1.99 2.02 -4.14
C SER A 317 -2.38 1.09 -5.28
N VAL A 318 -3.50 0.38 -5.14
CA VAL A 318 -3.92 -0.64 -6.11
C VAL A 318 -5.30 -0.29 -6.67
N THR A 319 -5.46 -0.43 -7.97
CA THR A 319 -6.75 -0.31 -8.66
C THR A 319 -6.95 -1.48 -9.59
N THR A 320 -8.12 -2.13 -9.50
CA THR A 320 -8.47 -3.30 -10.29
C THR A 320 -9.61 -2.97 -11.25
N SER A 321 -9.52 -3.43 -12.50
CA SER A 321 -10.57 -3.29 -13.53
C SER A 321 -10.54 -4.45 -14.53
N VAL A 322 -11.57 -4.59 -15.36
CA VAL A 322 -11.59 -5.58 -16.46
C VAL A 322 -11.29 -4.89 -17.79
N VAL A 323 -10.38 -5.47 -18.57
CA VAL A 323 -10.02 -4.99 -19.91
C VAL A 323 -10.05 -6.13 -20.94
N THR A 324 -10.11 -5.79 -22.22
CA THR A 324 -10.20 -6.76 -23.33
C THR A 324 -8.91 -6.94 -24.11
N SER A 325 -7.85 -6.23 -23.72
CA SER A 325 -6.55 -6.27 -24.40
C SER A 325 -5.41 -5.99 -23.42
N THR A 326 -4.23 -6.49 -23.77
CA THR A 326 -2.96 -6.17 -23.11
C THR A 326 -2.07 -5.39 -24.09
N PRO A 327 -1.06 -4.65 -23.61
CA PRO A 327 -0.06 -3.99 -24.46
C PRO A 327 0.67 -4.96 -25.39
#